data_AF-A0A1G5JXV4-F1
#
_entry.id   AF-A0A1G5JXV4-F1
#
_cell.length_a   1.000
_cell.length_b   1.000
_cell.length_c   1.000
_cell.angle_alpha   90.00
_cell.angle_beta   90.00
_cell.angle_gamma   90.00
#
_symmetry.space_group_name_H-M   'P 1'
#
loop_
_entity.id
_entity.type
_entity.pdbx_description
1 polymer ?
#
loop_
_entity_poly.entity_id
_entity_poly.type
_entity_poly.pdbx_seq_one_letter_code
_entity_poly.pdbx_strand_id
1 'polypeptide(L)' 'MEKQEKNQYKEYSKSEIMKSMKFTQIQKDLINSLLREEKKYTIEEVTSMIEKFIRQEAK' A
#
# COMPACT_ATOMS: atom_id res chain seq x y z
N MET A 1 -25.87 12.23 -17.46
CA MET A 1 -24.98 11.20 -16.88
C MET A 1 -23.65 11.87 -16.59
N GLU A 2 -23.49 12.42 -15.40
CA GLU A 2 -22.28 13.14 -15.00
C GLU A 2 -21.15 12.14 -14.82
N LYS A 3 -20.21 12.12 -15.77
CA LYS A 3 -18.94 11.41 -15.63
C LYS A 3 -18.14 12.13 -14.55
N GLN A 4 -18.23 11.64 -13.32
CA GLN A 4 -17.39 12.10 -12.22
C GLN A 4 -15.94 11.69 -12.52
N GLU A 5 -15.15 12.66 -12.94
CA GLU A 5 -13.68 12.64 -12.88
C GLU A 5 -13.24 12.54 -11.41
N LYS A 6 -13.24 11.33 -10.85
CA LYS A 6 -12.57 11.07 -9.57
C LYS A 6 -11.16 10.61 -9.87
N ASN A 7 -10.24 11.51 -9.56
CA ASN A 7 -8.80 11.35 -9.57
C ASN A 7 -8.37 9.89 -9.30
N GLN A 8 -7.69 9.31 -10.29
CA GLN A 8 -7.52 7.86 -10.49
C GLN A 8 -6.47 7.22 -9.57
N TYR A 9 -6.63 7.33 -8.26
CA TYR A 9 -5.84 6.50 -7.36
C TYR A 9 -6.49 5.12 -7.28
N LYS A 10 -6.04 4.23 -8.16
CA LYS A 10 -6.50 2.83 -8.17
C LYS A 10 -6.14 2.21 -6.82
N GLU A 11 -7.18 1.90 -6.05
CA GLU A 11 -7.04 1.25 -4.76
C GLU A 11 -6.93 -0.27 -4.96
N TYR A 12 -6.09 -0.90 -4.16
CA TYR A 12 -5.82 -2.32 -4.21
C TYR A 12 -6.02 -2.94 -2.83
N SER A 13 -6.52 -4.17 -2.80
CA SER A 13 -6.49 -4.99 -1.60
C SER A 13 -5.05 -5.37 -1.24
N LYS A 14 -4.83 -5.72 0.04
CA LYS A 14 -3.55 -6.25 0.50
C LYS A 14 -3.06 -7.42 -0.36
N SER A 15 -3.95 -8.35 -0.68
CA SER A 15 -3.65 -9.50 -1.54
C SER A 15 -3.18 -9.11 -2.95
N GLU A 16 -3.74 -8.05 -3.55
CA GLU A 16 -3.29 -7.53 -4.85
C GLU A 16 -1.94 -6.84 -4.75
N ILE A 17 -1.71 -6.08 -3.68
CA ILE A 17 -0.43 -5.40 -3.39
C ILE A 17 0.68 -6.43 -3.20
N MET A 18 0.43 -7.52 -2.48
CA MET A 18 1.38 -8.60 -2.23
C MET A 18 1.82 -9.33 -3.52
N LYS A 19 0.95 -9.37 -4.53
CA LYS A 19 1.26 -9.92 -5.87
C LYS A 19 2.08 -8.97 -6.74
N SER A 20 2.16 -7.69 -6.38
CA SER A 20 2.94 -6.70 -7.12
C SER A 20 4.44 -7.03 -7.09
N MET A 21 5.11 -6.78 -8.22
CA MET A 21 6.58 -6.82 -8.33
C MET A 21 7.23 -5.51 -7.85
N LYS A 22 6.44 -4.48 -7.50
CA LYS A 22 6.95 -3.18 -7.05
C LYS A 22 7.61 -3.22 -5.67
N PHE A 23 7.33 -4.25 -4.88
CA PHE A 23 7.82 -4.36 -3.50
C PHE A 23 8.77 -5.55 -3.36
N THR A 24 9.85 -5.36 -2.61
CA THR A 24 10.80 -6.42 -2.26
C THR A 24 10.17 -7.41 -1.28
N GLN A 25 10.79 -8.58 -1.08
CA GLN A 25 10.28 -9.57 -0.12
C GLN A 25 10.17 -8.99 1.30
N ILE A 26 11.19 -8.24 1.76
CA ILE A 26 11.19 -7.59 3.08
C ILE A 26 10.06 -6.55 3.16
N GLN A 27 9.85 -5.76 2.11
CA GLN A 27 8.74 -4.80 2.07
C GLN A 27 7.39 -5.52 2.07
N LYS A 28 7.26 -6.69 1.43
CA LYS A 28 6.04 -7.49 1.48
C LYS A 28 5.76 -8.04 2.86
N ASP A 29 6.79 -8.42 3.62
CA ASP A 29 6.62 -8.86 5.01
C ASP A 29 6.11 -7.70 5.89
N LEU A 30 6.65 -6.49 5.69
CA LEU A 30 6.15 -5.27 6.32
C LEU A 30 4.72 -4.96 5.90
N ILE A 31 4.40 -5.01 4.60
CA ILE A 31 3.04 -4.81 4.08
C ILE A 31 2.08 -5.81 4.73
N ASN A 32 2.50 -7.06 4.87
CA ASN A 32 1.68 -8.11 5.48
C ASN A 32 1.34 -7.81 6.93
N SER A 33 2.27 -7.19 7.67
CA SER A 33 2.08 -6.77 9.06
C SER A 33 1.35 -5.43 9.19
N LEU A 34 1.51 -4.49 8.25
CA LEU A 34 0.99 -3.13 8.35
C LEU A 34 -0.43 -2.98 7.77
N LEU A 35 -0.75 -3.70 6.69
CA LEU A 35 -2.04 -3.59 6.01
C LEU A 35 -3.06 -4.57 6.58
N ARG A 36 -4.31 -4.12 6.62
CA ARG A 36 -5.46 -4.96 6.99
C ARG A 36 -6.15 -5.51 5.75
N GLU A 37 -6.61 -6.75 5.80
CA GLU A 37 -7.28 -7.42 4.66
C GLU A 37 -8.59 -6.73 4.25
N GLU A 38 -9.31 -6.17 5.23
CA GLU A 38 -10.62 -5.52 5.02
C GLU A 38 -10.51 -4.12 4.39
N LYS A 39 -9.30 -3.57 4.29
CA LYS A 39 -9.04 -2.23 3.76
C LYS A 39 -8.36 -2.30 2.40
N LYS A 40 -8.67 -1.30 1.57
CA LYS A 40 -7.97 -1.06 0.32
C LYS A 40 -6.98 0.10 0.52
N TYR A 41 -5.91 0.05 -0.25
CA TYR A 41 -4.81 1.00 -0.18
C TYR A 41 -4.32 1.30 -1.58
N THR A 42 -3.89 2.53 -1.80
CA THR A 42 -3.15 2.92 -2.99
C THR A 42 -1.69 2.53 -2.85
N ILE A 43 -0.98 2.37 -3.97
CA ILE A 43 0.46 2.06 -3.93
C ILE A 43 1.25 3.15 -3.17
N GLU A 44 0.84 4.41 -3.29
CA GLU A 44 1.47 5.55 -2.61
C GLU A 44 1.26 5.51 -1.09
N GLU A 45 0.04 5.21 -0.64
CA GLU A 45 -0.24 5.05 0.79
C GLU A 45 0.60 3.93 1.41
N VAL A 46 0.67 2.79 0.73
CA VAL A 46 1.47 1.65 1.19
C VAL A 46 2.95 2.02 1.27
N THR A 47 3.47 2.69 0.25
CA THR A 47 4.86 3.16 0.22
C THR A 47 5.13 4.11 1.38
N SER A 48 4.24 5.08 1.62
CA SER A 48 4.36 6.02 2.75
C SER A 48 4.31 5.33 4.11
N MET A 49 3.46 4.30 4.27
CA MET A 49 3.39 3.51 5.51
C MET A 49 4.70 2.76 5.78
N ILE A 50 5.26 2.12 4.76
CA ILE A 50 6.55 1.42 4.87
C ILE A 50 7.67 2.41 5.23
N GLU A 51 7.75 3.55 4.54
CA GLU A 51 8.77 4.57 4.83
C GLU A 51 8.66 5.13 6.24
N LYS A 52 7.44 5.40 6.72
CA LYS A 52 7.20 5.86 8.09
C LYS A 52 7.64 4.82 9.12
N PHE A 53 7.38 3.54 8.86
CA PHE A 53 7.82 2.46 9.74
C PHE A 53 9.34 2.38 9.82
N ILE A 54 10.03 2.37 8.66
CA ILE A 54 11.50 2.33 8.61
C ILE A 54 12.13 3.55 9.31
N ARG A 55 11.56 4.74 9.11
CA ARG A 55 12.04 5.97 9.77
C ARG A 55 11.84 5.98 11.28
N GLN A 56 10.83 5.29 11.80
CA GLN A 56 10.61 5.18 13.25
C GLN A 56 11.60 4.22 13.91
N GLU A 57 11.95 3.10 13.26
CA GLU A 57 12.97 2.16 13.73
C GLU A 57 14.40 2.73 13.68
N ALA A 58 14.62 3.77 12.88
CA ALA A 58 15.92 4.45 12.77
C ALA A 58 16.21 5.42 13.93
N LYS A 59 15.34 5.53 14.94
CA LYS A 59 15.42 6.49 16.05
C LYS A 59 15.58 5.78 17.39
#